data_AF-A0A1V3NH45-F1
#
_entry.id   AF-A0A1V3NH45-F1
#
_cell.length_a   1.000
_cell.length_b   1.000
_cell.length_c   1.000
_cell.angle_alpha   90.00
_cell.angle_beta   90.00
_cell.angle_gamma   90.00
#
_symmetry.space_group_name_H-M   'P 1'
#
loop_
_entity.id
_entity.type
_entity.pdbx_description
1 polymer ?
#
loop_
_entity_poly.entity_id
_entity_poly.type
_entity_poly.pdbx_seq_one_letter_code
_entity_poly.pdbx_strand_id
1 'polypeptide(L)'
;MYEESMRNLAGIANVQMLLGDTRTNLRTILQSEDEILFWLDAHWSGGETYGEQDECPIIEELELILSSNLSKFAIMIDDARLFMAPPPAPHNYEVWPSLTDIMAVLPKNFDMIIWNDVIFLTPKELIFRKHMQTRATYEWMNGPHRYGRGFKSGLRSVLRLMGRK
;
A
#
# COMPACT_ATOMS: atom_id res chain seq x y z
N MET A 1 20.74 12.95 -1.31
CA MET A 1 19.60 12.22 -1.91
C MET A 1 18.93 13.02 -3.02
N TYR A 2 18.25 14.15 -2.75
CA TYR A 2 17.55 14.92 -3.79
C TYR A 2 18.42 15.32 -4.99
N GLU A 3 19.58 15.96 -4.77
CA GLU A 3 20.51 16.36 -5.83
C GLU A 3 21.04 15.20 -6.68
N GLU A 4 21.08 14.00 -6.10
CA GLU A 4 21.49 12.79 -6.83
C GLU A 4 20.33 12.26 -7.67
N SER A 5 19.11 12.20 -7.11
CA SER A 5 17.90 11.88 -7.86
C SER A 5 17.68 12.85 -9.03
N MET A 6 17.91 14.15 -8.80
CA MET A 6 17.86 15.19 -9.83
C MET A 6 18.78 14.86 -11.00
N ARG A 7 20.04 14.52 -10.71
CA ARG A 7 21.00 14.14 -11.75
C ARG A 7 20.62 12.86 -12.48
N ASN A 8 20.14 11.86 -11.75
CA ASN A 8 19.77 10.56 -12.33
C ASN A 8 18.53 10.66 -13.24
N LEU A 9 17.63 11.61 -12.97
CA LEU A 9 16.34 11.75 -13.67
C LEU A 9 16.30 12.93 -14.65
N ALA A 10 17.33 13.77 -14.71
CA ALA A 10 17.37 15.00 -15.52
C ALA A 10 17.05 14.82 -17.02
N GLY A 11 17.23 13.62 -17.57
CA GLY A 11 16.96 13.32 -18.98
C GLY A 11 15.56 12.77 -19.29
N ILE A 12 14.71 12.56 -18.28
CA ILE A 12 13.40 11.92 -18.47
C ILE A 12 12.31 12.99 -18.60
N ALA A 13 11.85 13.22 -19.83
CA ALA A 13 10.98 14.36 -20.18
C ALA A 13 9.64 14.41 -19.43
N ASN A 14 9.12 13.27 -18.99
CA ASN A 14 7.83 13.14 -18.30
C ASN A 14 7.99 12.93 -16.78
N VAL A 15 9.15 13.28 -16.22
CA VAL A 15 9.41 13.23 -14.77
C VAL A 15 9.69 14.64 -14.28
N GLN A 16 8.84 15.12 -13.37
CA GLN A 16 9.06 16.35 -12.65
C GLN A 16 9.36 16.02 -11.18
N MET A 17 10.44 16.59 -10.65
CA MET A 17 10.82 16.43 -9.26
C MET A 17 10.45 17.68 -8.47
N LEU A 18 9.68 17.48 -7.41
CA LEU A 18 9.29 18.53 -6.48
C LEU A 18 9.99 18.27 -5.15
N LEU A 19 10.88 19.19 -4.74
CA LEU A 19 11.51 19.13 -3.41
C LEU A 19 10.61 19.83 -2.40
N GLY A 20 10.34 19.16 -1.29
CA GLY A 20 9.66 19.74 -0.15
C GLY A 20 8.72 18.76 0.52
N ASP A 21 7.91 19.30 1.42
CA ASP A 21 6.89 18.56 2.14
C ASP A 21 5.75 18.09 1.22
N THR A 22 5.39 16.81 1.30
CA THR A 22 4.35 16.22 0.45
C THR A 22 3.01 16.95 0.59
N ARG A 23 2.62 17.37 1.80
CA ARG A 23 1.35 18.07 2.06
C ARG A 23 1.33 19.45 1.41
N THR A 24 2.49 20.07 1.21
CA THR A 24 2.61 21.32 0.45
C THR A 24 2.50 21.06 -1.05
N ASN A 25 3.24 20.09 -1.57
CA ASN A 25 3.25 19.77 -3.01
C ASN A 25 1.91 19.22 -3.50
N LEU A 26 1.24 18.35 -2.73
CA LEU A 26 -0.07 17.81 -3.05
C LEU A 26 -1.09 18.92 -3.30
N ARG A 27 -1.12 19.97 -2.47
CA ARG A 27 -2.06 21.10 -2.66
C ARG A 27 -1.90 21.77 -4.03
N THR A 28 -0.68 21.84 -4.56
CA THR A 28 -0.42 22.38 -5.89
C THR A 28 -0.82 21.38 -6.99
N ILE A 29 -0.46 20.11 -6.85
CA ILE A 29 -0.77 19.05 -7.83
C ILE A 29 -2.28 18.88 -8.00
N LEU A 30 -3.03 18.90 -6.90
CA LEU A 30 -4.49 18.73 -6.89
C LEU A 30 -5.25 19.86 -7.62
N GLN A 31 -4.58 20.95 -7.99
CA GLN A 31 -5.16 22.07 -8.74
C GLN A 31 -4.90 21.99 -10.26
N SER A 32 -3.95 21.15 -10.70
CA SER A 32 -3.48 21.16 -12.08
C SER A 32 -3.98 19.98 -12.92
N GLU A 33 -4.39 18.89 -12.28
CA GLU A 33 -4.72 17.62 -12.96
C GLU A 33 -6.10 17.11 -12.52
N ASP A 34 -6.82 16.42 -13.41
CA ASP A 34 -8.18 15.90 -13.14
C ASP A 34 -8.24 14.38 -12.93
N GLU A 35 -7.20 13.66 -13.38
CA GLU A 35 -7.07 12.20 -13.28
C GLU A 35 -5.68 11.83 -12.75
N ILE A 36 -5.61 11.24 -11.54
CA ILE A 36 -4.32 11.01 -10.86
C ILE A 36 -4.23 9.62 -10.23
N LEU A 37 -3.09 8.96 -10.39
CA LEU A 37 -2.69 7.81 -9.59
C LEU A 37 -1.62 8.26 -8.58
N PHE A 38 -1.92 8.14 -7.29
CA PHE A 38 -0.99 8.45 -6.21
C PHE A 38 -0.25 7.19 -5.77
N TRP A 39 1.08 7.28 -5.66
CA TRP A 39 1.93 6.31 -4.97
C TRP A 39 2.56 7.01 -3.76
N LEU A 40 2.15 6.62 -2.56
CA LEU A 40 2.56 7.22 -1.29
C LEU A 40 3.55 6.28 -0.59
N ASP A 41 4.76 6.77 -0.40
CA ASP A 41 5.89 6.08 0.24
C ASP A 41 6.76 7.10 1.02
N ALA A 42 6.09 8.10 1.61
CA ALA A 42 6.76 9.24 2.25
C ALA A 42 7.03 9.01 3.75
N HIS A 43 7.01 7.75 4.21
CA HIS A 43 7.29 7.43 5.60
C HIS A 43 8.80 7.42 5.86
N TRP A 44 9.20 7.77 7.07
CA TRP A 44 10.61 7.75 7.45
C TRP A 44 11.15 6.33 7.39
N SER A 45 12.28 6.14 6.70
CA SER A 45 12.91 4.82 6.50
C SER A 45 14.08 4.56 7.46
N GLY A 46 14.25 5.44 8.46
CA GLY A 46 15.31 5.35 9.45
C GLY A 46 16.60 6.08 9.03
N GLY A 47 17.56 6.11 9.97
CA GLY A 47 18.90 6.67 9.72
C GLY A 47 18.88 8.17 9.41
N GLU A 48 19.71 8.60 8.43
CA GLU A 48 19.87 10.02 8.05
C GLU A 48 18.80 10.51 7.06
N THR A 49 17.71 9.76 6.87
CA THR A 49 16.63 10.18 5.96
C THR A 49 15.76 11.27 6.59
N TYR A 50 15.18 12.13 5.75
CA TYR A 50 14.24 13.16 6.21
C TYR A 50 12.96 12.51 6.75
N GLY A 51 12.39 13.06 7.83
CA GLY A 51 11.11 12.61 8.38
C GLY A 51 11.17 11.99 9.78
N GLU A 52 12.32 11.93 10.45
CA GLU A 52 12.41 11.33 11.82
C GLU A 52 11.41 11.93 12.82
N GLN A 53 11.13 13.24 12.73
CA GLN A 53 10.18 13.93 13.62
C GLN A 53 8.73 13.91 13.11
N ASP A 54 8.50 13.33 11.94
CA ASP A 54 7.20 13.25 11.25
C ASP A 54 7.16 11.95 10.44
N GLU A 55 7.28 10.82 11.16
CA GLU A 55 7.63 9.53 10.55
C GLU A 55 6.58 9.03 9.56
N CYS A 56 5.32 9.41 9.74
CA CYS A 56 4.21 8.85 8.97
C CYS A 56 3.08 9.86 8.72
N PRO A 57 3.23 10.80 7.75
CA PRO A 57 2.24 11.86 7.48
C PRO A 57 1.03 11.38 6.66
N ILE A 58 0.79 10.06 6.59
CA ILE A 58 -0.12 9.44 5.62
C ILE A 58 -1.57 9.84 5.85
N ILE A 59 -2.00 10.08 7.09
CA ILE A 59 -3.38 10.49 7.38
C ILE A 59 -3.64 11.88 6.79
N GLU A 60 -2.74 12.83 6.99
CA GLU A 60 -2.86 14.18 6.44
C GLU A 60 -2.78 14.18 4.91
N GLU A 61 -1.93 13.34 4.32
CA GLU A 61 -1.86 13.15 2.86
C GLU A 61 -3.18 12.60 2.31
N LEU A 62 -3.75 11.58 2.95
CA LEU A 62 -5.03 11.00 2.57
C LEU A 62 -6.16 12.01 2.69
N GLU A 63 -6.25 12.76 3.79
CA GLU A 63 -7.26 13.81 3.96
C GLU A 63 -7.18 14.87 2.86
N LEU A 64 -5.98 15.29 2.45
CA LEU A 64 -5.80 16.25 1.35
C LEU A 64 -6.29 15.70 0.01
N ILE A 65 -5.94 14.45 -0.31
CA ILE A 65 -6.34 13.83 -1.58
C ILE A 65 -7.85 13.56 -1.60
N LEU A 66 -8.39 12.99 -0.51
CA LEU A 66 -9.80 12.59 -0.42
C LEU A 66 -10.77 13.78 -0.33
N SER A 67 -10.30 14.95 0.12
CA SER A 67 -11.07 16.20 0.12
C SER A 67 -10.94 17.02 -1.16
N SER A 68 -10.16 16.55 -2.14
CA SER A 68 -9.97 17.24 -3.43
C SER A 68 -11.20 17.12 -4.33
N ASN A 69 -11.26 17.97 -5.36
CA ASN A 69 -12.32 17.94 -6.39
C ASN A 69 -11.97 17.03 -7.57
N LEU A 70 -11.00 16.12 -7.42
CA LEU A 70 -10.58 15.22 -8.50
C LEU A 70 -11.73 14.34 -8.97
N SER A 71 -11.88 14.24 -10.29
CA SER A 71 -12.95 13.45 -10.89
C SER A 71 -12.67 11.95 -10.85
N LYS A 72 -11.39 11.56 -11.00
CA LYS A 72 -10.95 10.16 -10.96
C LYS A 72 -9.57 10.05 -10.36
N PHE A 73 -9.44 9.25 -9.31
CA PHE A 73 -8.14 8.95 -8.75
C PHE A 73 -8.11 7.59 -8.05
N ALA A 74 -6.91 7.09 -7.85
CA ALA A 74 -6.62 5.93 -7.01
C ALA A 74 -5.35 6.21 -6.20
N ILE A 75 -5.26 5.60 -5.02
CA ILE A 75 -4.12 5.76 -4.12
C ILE A 75 -3.52 4.39 -3.85
N MET A 76 -2.20 4.32 -3.92
CA MET A 76 -1.38 3.19 -3.52
C MET A 76 -0.47 3.65 -2.38
N ILE A 77 -0.41 2.89 -1.30
CA ILE A 77 0.47 3.14 -0.16
C ILE A 77 1.43 1.97 -0.08
N ASP A 78 2.73 2.24 -0.17
CA ASP A 78 3.76 1.20 -0.05
C ASP A 78 3.92 0.72 1.40
N ASP A 79 4.66 -0.37 1.59
CA ASP A 79 5.02 -0.91 2.90
C ASP A 79 3.81 -1.23 3.81
N ALA A 80 2.78 -1.89 3.26
CA ALA A 80 1.57 -2.29 3.97
C ALA A 80 1.85 -3.04 5.29
N ARG A 81 2.94 -3.81 5.35
CA ARG A 81 3.44 -4.51 6.53
C ARG A 81 3.60 -3.60 7.76
N LEU A 82 3.95 -2.32 7.56
CA LEU A 82 4.15 -1.33 8.63
C LEU A 82 2.84 -0.78 9.20
N PHE A 83 1.71 -1.03 8.53
CA PHE A 83 0.37 -0.68 8.99
C PHE A 83 -0.40 -1.90 9.50
N MET A 84 0.00 -3.09 9.05
CA MET A 84 -0.54 -4.38 9.49
C MET A 84 0.00 -4.82 10.86
N ALA A 85 1.11 -4.24 11.30
CA ALA A 85 1.71 -4.40 12.63
C ALA A 85 2.50 -3.12 12.96
N PRO A 86 2.74 -2.81 14.25
CA PRO A 86 3.59 -1.68 14.62
C PRO A 86 4.95 -1.73 13.90
N PRO A 87 5.49 -0.59 13.47
CA PRO A 87 6.79 -0.56 12.82
C PRO A 87 7.89 -1.06 13.78
N PRO A 88 8.98 -1.67 13.25
CA PRO A 88 10.06 -2.15 14.09
C PRO A 88 10.78 -0.98 14.79
N ALA A 89 11.38 -1.23 15.95
CA ALA A 89 12.29 -0.24 16.57
C ALA A 89 13.41 0.14 15.58
N PRO A 90 13.87 1.41 15.55
CA PRO A 90 13.62 2.47 16.54
C PRO A 90 12.41 3.39 16.25
N HIS A 91 11.55 3.05 15.29
CA HIS A 91 10.37 3.87 14.95
C HIS A 91 9.49 4.15 16.17
N ASN A 92 8.99 5.38 16.27
CA ASN A 92 7.97 5.72 17.26
C ASN A 92 6.59 5.24 16.78
N TYR A 93 6.20 4.03 17.19
CA TYR A 93 4.90 3.47 16.78
C TYR A 93 3.68 4.34 17.14
N GLU A 94 3.80 5.29 18.09
CA GLU A 94 2.68 6.15 18.49
C GLU A 94 2.28 7.15 17.41
N VAL A 95 3.18 7.49 16.48
CA VAL A 95 2.89 8.40 15.36
C VAL A 95 2.56 7.66 14.06
N TRP A 96 2.52 6.33 14.08
CA TRP A 96 2.12 5.53 12.92
C TRP A 96 0.64 5.15 13.02
N PRO A 97 -0.17 5.44 12.00
CA PRO A 97 -1.57 5.06 12.01
C PRO A 97 -1.72 3.54 11.83
N SER A 98 -2.76 3.00 12.45
CA SER A 98 -3.21 1.64 12.17
C SER A 98 -4.01 1.58 10.87
N LEU A 99 -4.24 0.37 10.36
CA LEU A 99 -5.24 0.15 9.30
C LEU A 99 -6.65 0.66 9.67
N THR A 100 -6.97 0.72 10.97
CA THR A 100 -8.27 1.25 11.42
C THR A 100 -8.33 2.76 11.24
N ASP A 101 -7.24 3.46 11.51
CA ASP A 101 -7.14 4.91 11.33
C ASP A 101 -7.19 5.28 9.84
N ILE A 102 -6.48 4.52 8.99
CA ILE A 102 -6.58 4.66 7.53
C ILE A 102 -8.01 4.40 7.06
N MET A 103 -8.67 3.35 7.56
CA MET A 103 -10.06 3.04 7.19
C MET A 103 -11.03 4.12 7.67
N ALA A 104 -10.76 4.82 8.77
CA ALA A 104 -11.64 5.84 9.33
C ALA A 104 -11.73 7.10 8.45
N VAL A 105 -10.66 7.44 7.72
CA VAL A 105 -10.66 8.60 6.81
C VAL A 105 -11.23 8.29 5.43
N LEU A 106 -11.45 7.01 5.10
CA LEU A 106 -11.95 6.61 3.78
C LEU A 106 -13.45 6.91 3.59
N PRO A 107 -13.83 7.52 2.46
CA PRO A 107 -15.22 7.62 2.06
C PRO A 107 -15.86 6.24 1.85
N LYS A 108 -17.17 6.13 2.11
CA LYS A 108 -17.91 4.84 1.97
C LYS A 108 -17.90 4.27 0.55
N ASN A 109 -17.70 5.12 -0.47
CA ASN A 109 -17.59 4.70 -1.86
C ASN A 109 -16.19 4.22 -2.24
N PHE A 110 -15.23 4.16 -1.32
CA PHE A 110 -13.92 3.56 -1.55
C PHE A 110 -13.86 2.11 -1.04
N ASP A 111 -13.06 1.31 -1.73
CA ASP A 111 -12.59 0.00 -1.28
C ASP A 111 -11.11 0.13 -0.86
N MET A 112 -10.74 -0.64 0.17
CA MET A 112 -9.36 -0.86 0.60
C MET A 112 -8.98 -2.31 0.34
N ILE A 113 -7.93 -2.53 -0.45
CA ILE A 113 -7.40 -3.86 -0.78
C ILE A 113 -5.91 -3.87 -0.48
N ILE A 114 -5.43 -4.85 0.27
CA ILE A 114 -4.00 -5.04 0.50
C ILE A 114 -3.52 -6.19 -0.38
N TRP A 115 -2.47 -5.96 -1.17
CA TRP A 115 -1.91 -6.97 -2.07
C TRP A 115 -0.42 -6.75 -2.30
N ASN A 116 0.38 -7.81 -2.16
CA ASN A 116 1.84 -7.78 -2.34
C ASN A 116 2.52 -6.60 -1.63
N ASP A 117 2.18 -6.41 -0.36
CA ASP A 117 2.72 -5.36 0.52
C ASP A 117 2.36 -3.92 0.14
N VAL A 118 1.33 -3.74 -0.69
CA VAL A 118 0.79 -2.41 -1.05
C VAL A 118 -0.68 -2.32 -0.62
N ILE A 119 -1.06 -1.19 -0.05
CA ILE A 119 -2.45 -0.84 0.25
C ILE A 119 -3.02 -0.05 -0.93
N PHE A 120 -4.07 -0.57 -1.54
CA PHE A 120 -4.80 0.07 -2.63
C PHE A 120 -6.08 0.69 -2.08
N LEU A 121 -6.26 1.98 -2.29
CA LEU A 121 -7.48 2.73 -1.98
C LEU A 121 -8.10 3.21 -3.28
N THR A 122 -9.26 2.65 -3.63
CA THR A 122 -9.86 2.86 -4.96
C THR A 122 -11.36 3.12 -4.85
N PRO A 123 -11.94 4.03 -5.66
CA PRO A 123 -13.38 4.14 -5.80
C PRO A 123 -14.01 2.80 -6.21
N LYS A 124 -15.15 2.43 -5.60
CA LYS A 124 -15.85 1.14 -5.79
C LYS A 124 -16.40 0.94 -7.20
N GLU A 125 -16.68 2.03 -7.90
CA GLU A 125 -17.09 2.02 -9.30
C GLU A 125 -15.99 1.50 -10.23
N LEU A 126 -14.73 1.52 -9.80
CA LEU A 126 -13.64 0.90 -10.55
C LEU A 126 -13.80 -0.63 -10.50
N ILE A 127 -13.59 -1.28 -11.64
CA ILE A 127 -13.55 -2.76 -11.75
C ILE A 127 -12.31 -3.38 -11.06
N PHE A 128 -11.60 -2.61 -10.24
CA PHE A 128 -10.34 -2.98 -9.61
C PHE A 128 -10.51 -4.22 -8.72
N ARG A 129 -11.54 -4.28 -7.88
CA ARG A 129 -11.81 -5.46 -7.04
C ARG A 129 -12.02 -6.74 -7.86
N LYS A 130 -12.71 -6.64 -8.99
CA LYS A 130 -12.90 -7.77 -9.92
C LYS A 130 -11.56 -8.19 -10.55
N HIS A 131 -10.74 -7.21 -10.95
CA HIS A 131 -9.41 -7.47 -11.47
C HIS A 131 -8.54 -8.19 -10.42
N MET A 132 -8.55 -7.72 -9.17
CA MET A 132 -7.83 -8.34 -8.06
C MET A 132 -8.31 -9.77 -7.79
N GLN A 133 -9.61 -10.05 -7.90
CA GLN A 133 -10.12 -11.42 -7.81
C GLN A 133 -9.55 -12.32 -8.92
N THR A 134 -9.49 -11.83 -10.17
CA THR A 134 -8.89 -12.59 -11.29
C THR A 134 -7.42 -12.88 -11.02
N ARG A 135 -6.67 -11.89 -10.52
CA ARG A 135 -5.26 -12.03 -10.17
C ARG A 135 -5.06 -13.03 -9.04
N ALA A 136 -5.80 -12.89 -7.94
CA ALA A 136 -5.75 -13.80 -6.81
C ALA A 136 -6.11 -15.23 -7.21
N THR A 137 -7.12 -15.41 -8.08
CA THR A 137 -7.49 -16.73 -8.62
C THR A 137 -6.35 -17.33 -9.44
N TYR A 138 -5.71 -16.55 -10.31
CA TYR A 138 -4.58 -17.02 -11.11
C TYR A 138 -3.41 -17.45 -10.22
N GLU A 139 -3.05 -16.64 -9.22
CA GLU A 139 -1.98 -16.98 -8.28
C GLU A 139 -2.35 -18.18 -7.39
N TRP A 140 -3.62 -18.32 -7.03
CA TRP A 140 -4.09 -19.52 -6.31
C TRP A 140 -3.94 -20.79 -7.15
N MET A 141 -4.26 -20.73 -8.44
CA MET A 141 -4.19 -21.87 -9.36
C MET A 141 -2.76 -22.24 -9.76
N ASN A 142 -1.88 -21.25 -9.91
CA ASN A 142 -0.52 -21.42 -10.46
C ASN A 142 0.59 -21.21 -9.44
N GLY A 143 0.25 -20.74 -8.25
CA GLY A 143 1.21 -20.49 -7.18
C GLY A 143 1.76 -21.79 -6.58
N PRO A 144 2.88 -21.71 -5.85
CA PRO A 144 3.58 -22.86 -5.27
C PRO A 144 2.83 -23.54 -4.10
N HIS A 145 1.50 -23.52 -4.05
CA HIS A 145 0.72 -24.12 -2.96
C HIS A 145 0.73 -25.66 -2.99
N ARG A 146 1.77 -26.19 -2.34
CA ARG A 146 1.84 -27.15 -1.20
C ARG A 146 0.59 -27.90 -0.70
N TYR A 147 -0.62 -27.66 -1.17
CA TYR A 147 -1.84 -28.38 -0.75
C TYR A 147 -2.07 -29.72 -1.44
N GLY A 148 -1.22 -30.11 -2.40
CA GLY A 148 -1.19 -31.48 -2.93
C GLY A 148 -0.53 -32.52 -1.99
N ARG A 149 0.23 -32.08 -0.96
CA ARG A 149 0.96 -32.97 -0.04
C ARG A 149 0.35 -33.09 1.36
N GLY A 150 -0.27 -32.04 1.90
CA GLY A 150 -0.80 -32.04 3.28
C GLY A 150 -2.08 -32.86 3.48
N PHE A 151 -3.00 -32.85 2.51
CA PHE A 151 -4.24 -33.63 2.63
C PHE A 151 -3.97 -35.14 2.52
N LYS A 152 -2.99 -35.53 1.69
CA LYS A 152 -2.54 -36.93 1.55
C LYS A 152 -1.75 -37.43 2.78
N SER A 153 -1.05 -36.57 3.51
CA SER A 153 -0.33 -36.98 4.74
C SER A 153 -1.27 -37.12 5.94
N GLY A 154 -2.27 -36.24 6.09
CA GLY A 154 -3.29 -36.36 7.14
C GLY A 154 -4.11 -37.65 7.01
N LEU A 155 -4.59 -37.95 5.80
CA LEU A 155 -5.36 -39.18 5.54
C LEU A 155 -4.53 -40.45 5.70
N ARG A 156 -3.24 -40.44 5.34
CA ARG A 156 -2.32 -41.58 5.56
C ARG A 156 -2.03 -41.83 7.05
N SER A 157 -1.90 -40.78 7.85
CA SER A 157 -1.72 -40.93 9.31
C SER A 157 -2.98 -41.48 9.98
N VAL A 158 -4.17 -41.03 9.56
CA VAL A 158 -5.46 -41.56 10.05
C VAL A 158 -5.67 -43.01 9.61
N LEU A 159 -5.36 -43.37 8.36
CA LEU A 159 -5.45 -44.76 7.86
C LEU A 159 -4.43 -45.70 8.54
N ARG A 160 -3.23 -45.22 8.90
CA ARG A 160 -2.27 -46.01 9.71
C ARG A 160 -2.72 -46.22 11.16
N LEU A 161 -3.41 -45.25 11.74
CA LEU A 161 -4.00 -45.39 13.08
C LEU A 161 -5.19 -46.36 13.08
N MET A 162 -5.96 -46.43 11.98
CA MET A 162 -7.08 -47.37 11.82
C MET A 162 -6.67 -48.79 11.37
N GLY A 163 -5.43 -48.99 10.94
CA GLY A 163 -4.91 -50.27 10.44
C GLY A 163 -4.04 -51.07 11.41
N ARG A 164 -3.90 -50.64 12.68
CA ARG A 164 -3.25 -51.46 13.73
C ARG A 164 -4.31 -52.21 14.54
N LYS A 165 -4.64 -53.42 14.09
CA LYS A 165 -5.09 -54.54 14.91
C LYS A 165 -4.21 -55.73 14.58
#